data_AF-A0A1F7BRM0-F1
#
_entry.id   AF-A0A1F7BRM0-F1
#
_cell.length_a   1.000
_cell.length_b   1.000
_cell.length_c   1.000
_cell.angle_alpha   90.00
_cell.angle_beta   90.00
_cell.angle_gamma   90.00
#
_symmetry.space_group_name_H-M   'P 1'
#
loop_
_entity.id
_entity.type
_entity.pdbx_description
1 polymer ?
#
loop_
_entity_poly.entity_id
_entity_poly.type
_entity_poly.pdbx_seq_one_letter_code
_entity_poly.pdbx_strand_id
1 'polypeptide(L)'
;MQVSKITRRLVFYALGLSLMVPFIAYSQGTVIPSETPSTPLGEWYAGKGDIFVVDTKENTGYLVNQNGSYLKFSVATGQRRVVRYIGRVYDATTPTGYWIASSKEKKGDRITFGKEGTFFRLFKNGRDQTSYGIHAHAYGAKMLSDEVRFKSMGCIIVSSEILSVLEITFALNDGQLPVFTVYGLSNDIVTYSKNMQSMSLENSIRY
;
A
#
# COMPACT_ATOMS: atom_id res chain seq x y z
N MET A 1 24.73 -2.31 -84.09
CA MET A 1 23.85 -3.51 -84.11
C MET A 1 24.71 -4.70 -83.66
N GLN A 2 24.53 -5.35 -82.50
CA GLN A 2 23.35 -5.45 -81.61
C GLN A 2 22.14 -6.06 -82.36
N VAL A 3 21.38 -7.09 -81.93
CA VAL A 3 21.16 -7.85 -80.68
C VAL A 3 20.74 -9.29 -81.14
N SER A 4 21.06 -10.47 -80.57
CA SER A 4 21.91 -10.97 -79.46
C SER A 4 22.22 -12.49 -79.68
N LYS A 5 22.56 -13.26 -78.64
CA LYS A 5 22.41 -14.74 -78.61
C LYS A 5 21.37 -15.11 -77.55
N ILE A 6 20.42 -16.02 -77.84
CA ILE A 6 19.49 -16.58 -76.83
C ILE A 6 19.47 -18.10 -76.95
N THR A 7 20.08 -18.78 -75.97
CA THR A 7 20.05 -20.23 -75.82
C THR A 7 18.80 -20.66 -75.06
N ARG A 8 17.99 -21.57 -75.64
CA ARG A 8 16.90 -22.22 -74.92
C ARG A 8 17.46 -23.08 -73.78
N ARG A 9 16.93 -22.93 -72.57
CA ARG A 9 17.04 -23.94 -71.49
C ARG A 9 15.64 -24.46 -71.17
N LEU A 10 15.54 -25.76 -70.89
CA LEU A 10 14.28 -26.38 -70.48
C LEU A 10 13.95 -25.96 -69.04
N VAL A 11 12.67 -25.74 -68.77
CA VAL A 11 12.14 -25.58 -67.41
C VAL A 11 11.58 -26.92 -66.96
N PHE A 12 12.17 -27.51 -65.92
CA PHE A 12 11.58 -28.67 -65.24
C PHE A 12 10.54 -28.16 -64.23
N TYR A 13 9.29 -28.63 -64.37
CA TYR A 13 8.26 -28.43 -63.34
C TYR A 13 8.49 -29.41 -62.19
N ALA A 14 9.03 -28.92 -61.07
CA ALA A 14 9.06 -29.68 -59.83
C ALA A 14 7.73 -29.51 -59.08
N LEU A 15 7.01 -30.63 -58.87
CA LEU A 15 5.84 -30.63 -57.97
C LEU A 15 6.33 -30.52 -56.51
N GLY A 16 6.32 -29.31 -55.98
CA GLY A 16 6.55 -29.07 -54.56
C GLY A 16 5.35 -29.50 -53.73
N LEU A 17 5.39 -30.70 -53.14
CA LEU A 17 4.35 -31.21 -52.26
C LEU A 17 4.36 -30.44 -50.93
N SER A 18 3.42 -29.50 -50.75
CA SER A 18 3.35 -28.66 -49.55
C SER A 18 2.82 -29.46 -48.35
N LEU A 19 3.73 -29.90 -47.48
CA LEU A 19 3.38 -30.42 -46.16
C LEU A 19 2.93 -29.26 -45.26
N MET A 20 1.62 -29.08 -45.11
CA MET A 20 1.06 -28.15 -44.13
C MET A 20 1.29 -28.68 -42.71
N VAL A 21 2.39 -28.26 -42.10
CA VAL A 21 2.64 -28.49 -40.67
C VAL A 21 1.64 -27.64 -39.88
N PRO A 22 0.78 -28.21 -39.04
CA PRO A 22 -0.14 -27.43 -38.23
C PRO A 22 0.65 -26.62 -37.20
N PHE A 23 0.61 -25.30 -37.30
CA PHE A 23 1.08 -24.41 -36.24
C PHE A 23 0.20 -24.60 -35.01
N ILE A 24 0.65 -25.43 -34.07
CA ILE A 24 0.08 -25.48 -32.72
C ILE A 24 0.46 -24.15 -32.06
N ALA A 25 -0.48 -23.19 -32.12
CA ALA A 25 -0.39 -21.94 -31.40
C ALA A 25 -0.50 -22.24 -29.90
N TYR A 26 0.64 -22.51 -29.27
CA TYR A 26 0.76 -22.56 -27.82
C TYR A 26 0.37 -21.19 -27.27
N SER A 27 -0.89 -21.10 -26.80
CA SER A 27 -1.32 -20.00 -25.95
C SER A 27 -0.44 -20.01 -24.71
N GLN A 28 0.56 -19.14 -24.70
CA GLN A 28 1.26 -18.70 -23.49
C GLN A 28 0.23 -17.92 -22.67
N GLY A 29 -0.67 -18.66 -22.01
CA GLY A 29 -1.67 -18.10 -21.12
C GLY A 29 -0.95 -17.29 -20.06
N THR A 30 -1.15 -15.98 -20.08
CA THR A 30 -0.40 -15.04 -19.25
C THR A 30 -0.50 -15.48 -17.79
N VAL A 31 0.60 -15.99 -17.24
CA VAL A 31 0.67 -16.31 -15.82
C VAL A 31 0.61 -14.97 -15.09
N ILE A 32 -0.60 -14.61 -14.65
CA ILE A 32 -0.81 -13.48 -13.75
C ILE A 32 0.13 -13.74 -12.57
N PRO A 33 1.06 -12.82 -12.25
CA PRO A 33 1.99 -13.05 -11.16
C PRO A 33 1.23 -13.40 -9.89
N SER A 34 1.64 -14.47 -9.21
CA SER A 34 1.11 -14.80 -7.89
C SER A 34 1.17 -13.54 -7.03
N GLU A 35 0.06 -13.22 -6.35
CA GLU A 35 0.09 -12.18 -5.31
C GLU A 35 1.27 -12.49 -4.38
N THR A 36 2.18 -11.52 -4.20
CA THR A 36 3.29 -11.68 -3.27
C THR A 36 2.69 -11.91 -1.88
N PRO A 37 2.92 -13.07 -1.23
CA PRO A 37 2.30 -13.34 0.05
C PRO A 37 2.78 -12.33 1.10
N SER A 38 1.88 -11.89 1.97
CA SER A 38 2.25 -10.97 3.05
C SER A 38 3.22 -11.64 4.02
N THR A 39 4.35 -10.99 4.29
CA THR A 39 5.34 -11.43 5.26
C THR A 39 4.71 -11.51 6.67
N PRO A 40 4.87 -12.63 7.40
CA PRO A 40 4.42 -12.76 8.79
C PRO A 40 5.06 -11.72 9.72
N LEU A 41 4.36 -11.29 10.77
CA LEU A 41 4.86 -10.29 11.73
C LEU A 41 6.19 -10.70 12.39
N GLY A 42 6.38 -11.99 12.68
CA GLY A 42 7.63 -12.52 13.25
C GLY A 42 8.80 -12.61 12.28
N GLU A 43 8.55 -12.43 10.98
CA GLU A 43 9.55 -12.44 9.89
C GLU A 43 9.72 -11.05 9.27
N TRP A 44 9.01 -10.04 9.78
CA TRP A 44 9.08 -8.68 9.25
C TRP A 44 10.29 -7.91 9.78
N TYR A 45 11.08 -7.37 8.87
CA TYR A 45 12.17 -6.44 9.16
C TYR A 45 11.82 -5.08 8.57
N ALA A 46 11.66 -4.08 9.44
CA ALA A 46 11.45 -2.70 9.01
C ALA A 46 12.68 -2.19 8.24
N GLY A 47 12.45 -1.59 7.08
CA GLY A 47 13.46 -0.99 6.22
C GLY A 47 13.40 0.53 6.19
N LYS A 48 14.46 1.15 5.68
CA LYS A 48 14.44 2.58 5.35
C LYS A 48 13.66 2.79 4.05
N GLY A 49 12.75 3.76 4.04
CA GLY A 49 11.83 4.03 2.94
C GLY A 49 10.58 3.16 2.92
N ASP A 50 10.34 2.35 3.95
CA ASP A 50 9.06 1.68 4.16
C ASP A 50 7.92 2.70 4.29
N ILE A 51 6.76 2.39 3.70
CA ILE A 51 5.54 3.22 3.79
C ILE A 51 4.40 2.46 4.46
N PHE A 52 3.57 3.17 5.21
CA PHE A 52 2.37 2.60 5.83
C PHE A 52 1.13 2.96 5.03
N VAL A 53 0.44 1.97 4.48
CA VAL A 53 -0.83 2.12 3.76
C VAL A 53 -1.97 1.55 4.61
N VAL A 54 -3.10 2.25 4.65
CA VAL A 54 -4.33 1.79 5.31
C VAL A 54 -5.46 1.78 4.30
N ASP A 55 -5.97 0.59 4.01
CA ASP A 55 -7.27 0.43 3.39
C ASP A 55 -8.35 0.62 4.45
N THR A 56 -8.99 1.80 4.41
CA THR A 56 -10.11 2.18 5.28
C THR A 56 -11.41 1.48 4.90
N LYS A 57 -11.53 0.85 3.72
CA LYS A 57 -12.70 0.03 3.33
C LYS A 57 -12.69 -1.29 4.09
N GLU A 58 -11.57 -2.00 4.03
CA GLU A 58 -11.40 -3.32 4.66
C GLU A 58 -10.80 -3.27 6.07
N ASN A 59 -10.58 -2.07 6.64
CA ASN A 59 -9.87 -1.86 7.92
C ASN A 59 -8.60 -2.71 8.02
N THR A 60 -7.74 -2.59 7.01
CA THR A 60 -6.50 -3.36 6.88
C THR A 60 -5.32 -2.41 6.69
N GLY A 61 -4.27 -2.60 7.50
CA GLY A 61 -2.99 -1.93 7.38
C GLY A 61 -1.98 -2.78 6.64
N TYR A 62 -1.10 -2.10 5.90
CA TYR A 62 0.00 -2.68 5.14
C TYR A 62 1.25 -1.85 5.39
N LEU A 63 2.32 -2.44 5.93
CA LEU A 63 3.64 -1.82 5.93
C LEU A 63 4.42 -2.40 4.75
N VAL A 64 4.86 -1.55 3.83
CA VAL A 64 5.37 -1.97 2.51
C VAL A 64 6.81 -1.51 2.33
N ASN A 65 7.71 -2.45 2.05
CA ASN A 65 9.13 -2.18 1.83
C ASN A 65 9.42 -1.79 0.38
N GLN A 66 10.53 -1.09 0.15
CA GLN A 66 10.99 -0.69 -1.19
C GLN A 66 11.22 -1.89 -2.14
N ASN A 67 11.57 -3.07 -1.63
CA ASN A 67 11.72 -4.29 -2.43
C ASN A 67 10.38 -4.92 -2.87
N GLY A 68 9.25 -4.47 -2.31
CA GLY A 68 7.91 -4.98 -2.60
C GLY A 68 7.39 -6.08 -1.66
N SER A 69 8.14 -6.49 -0.63
CA SER A 69 7.55 -7.24 0.48
C SER A 69 6.61 -6.35 1.30
N TYR A 70 5.62 -6.95 1.96
CA TYR A 70 4.72 -6.21 2.84
C TYR A 70 4.19 -7.07 3.99
N LEU A 71 4.04 -6.43 5.15
CA LEU A 71 3.38 -6.96 6.34
C LEU A 71 1.92 -6.49 6.35
N LYS A 72 0.97 -7.42 6.42
CA LYS A 72 -0.49 -7.15 6.43
C LYS A 72 -1.07 -7.38 7.83
N PHE A 73 -1.91 -6.47 8.32
CA PHE A 73 -2.50 -6.54 9.66
C PHE A 73 -3.88 -5.87 9.75
N SER A 74 -4.69 -6.27 10.74
CA SER A 74 -5.92 -5.54 11.09
C SER A 74 -5.58 -4.15 11.64
N VAL A 75 -6.38 -3.16 11.25
CA VAL A 75 -6.47 -1.86 11.94
C VAL A 75 -7.92 -1.61 12.37
N ALA A 76 -8.15 -0.59 13.20
CA ALA A 76 -9.49 -0.05 13.41
C ALA A 76 -9.50 1.46 13.10
N THR A 77 -10.39 1.86 12.20
CA THR A 77 -10.48 3.25 11.70
C THR A 77 -11.73 3.96 12.26
N GLY A 78 -11.96 5.18 11.79
CA GLY A 78 -13.05 6.04 12.22
C GLY A 78 -14.46 5.46 12.05
N GLN A 79 -15.38 5.85 12.93
CA GLN A 79 -16.76 5.33 12.99
C GLN A 79 -17.70 5.65 11.82
N ARG A 80 -17.24 6.40 10.80
CA ARG A 80 -18.02 6.77 9.59
C ARG A 80 -19.41 7.36 9.87
N ARG A 81 -19.49 8.23 10.86
CA ARG A 81 -20.73 8.87 11.30
C ARG A 81 -20.41 10.16 12.04
N VAL A 82 -21.38 11.07 12.09
CA VAL A 82 -21.31 12.23 12.98
C VAL A 82 -21.32 11.75 14.43
N VAL A 83 -20.32 12.17 15.21
CA VAL A 83 -20.21 11.94 16.66
C VAL A 83 -20.25 13.26 17.41
N ARG A 84 -20.66 13.21 18.68
CA ARG A 84 -20.43 14.29 19.65
C ARG A 84 -19.36 13.83 20.63
N TYR A 85 -18.17 14.45 20.59
CA TYR A 85 -17.01 14.05 21.39
C TYR A 85 -16.22 15.28 21.86
N ILE A 86 -15.92 15.34 23.17
CA ILE A 86 -15.25 16.47 23.86
C ILE A 86 -15.80 17.84 23.41
N GLY A 87 -17.12 18.01 23.54
CA GLY A 87 -17.84 19.25 23.17
C GLY A 87 -18.00 19.53 21.67
N ARG A 88 -17.26 18.83 20.79
CA ARG A 88 -17.32 18.99 19.33
C ARG A 88 -18.36 18.06 18.71
N VAL A 89 -18.90 18.46 17.56
CA VAL A 89 -19.74 17.61 16.69
C VAL A 89 -19.06 17.57 15.32
N TYR A 90 -18.70 16.38 14.85
CA TYR A 90 -17.97 16.20 13.59
C TYR A 90 -18.15 14.77 13.03
N ASP A 91 -17.90 14.58 11.73
CA ASP A 91 -17.84 13.24 11.14
C ASP A 91 -16.55 12.53 11.57
N ALA A 92 -16.71 11.39 12.26
CA ALA A 92 -15.61 10.55 12.74
C ALA A 92 -15.01 9.63 11.65
N THR A 93 -15.26 9.84 10.37
CA THR A 93 -14.56 9.15 9.27
C THR A 93 -13.04 9.42 9.31
N THR A 94 -12.21 8.37 9.20
CA THR A 94 -10.77 8.55 8.91
C THR A 94 -10.62 9.04 7.47
N PRO A 95 -10.09 10.26 7.20
CA PRO A 95 -10.06 10.78 5.84
C PRO A 95 -9.12 9.99 4.93
N THR A 96 -9.42 9.96 3.63
CA THR A 96 -8.50 9.48 2.58
C THR A 96 -7.47 10.57 2.26
N GLY A 97 -6.21 10.18 1.99
CA GLY A 97 -5.15 11.11 1.60
C GLY A 97 -3.73 10.64 1.93
N TYR A 98 -2.77 11.53 1.64
CA TYR A 98 -1.35 11.39 1.97
C TYR A 98 -1.01 12.22 3.21
N TRP A 99 -0.22 11.61 4.10
CA TRP A 99 0.23 12.18 5.35
C TRP A 99 1.70 11.82 5.60
N ILE A 100 2.40 12.64 6.37
CA ILE A 100 3.61 12.20 7.08
C ILE A 100 3.29 12.13 8.56
N ALA A 101 3.67 11.03 9.21
CA ALA A 101 3.84 10.99 10.65
C ALA A 101 5.26 11.46 11.00
N SER A 102 5.41 12.74 11.37
CA SER A 102 6.70 13.41 11.67
C SER A 102 6.86 13.81 13.15
N SER A 103 5.95 13.39 14.03
CA SER A 103 6.10 13.58 15.47
C SER A 103 5.55 12.37 16.24
N LYS A 104 6.32 11.92 17.22
CA LYS A 104 5.98 10.84 18.17
C LYS A 104 5.76 11.46 19.55
N GLU A 105 4.52 11.44 20.02
CA GLU A 105 4.08 12.01 21.28
C GLU A 105 3.80 10.90 22.32
N LYS A 106 4.01 11.20 23.61
CA LYS A 106 3.55 10.36 24.74
C LYS A 106 2.30 11.01 25.34
N LYS A 107 1.18 10.29 25.42
CA LYS A 107 -0.11 10.78 25.94
C LYS A 107 -0.47 10.12 27.27
N GLY A 108 -1.08 10.90 28.17
CA GLY A 108 -1.45 10.44 29.51
C GLY A 108 -2.76 9.66 29.62
N ASP A 109 -3.70 9.85 28.68
CA ASP A 109 -4.95 9.08 28.65
C ASP A 109 -4.71 7.66 28.15
N ARG A 110 -4.64 6.72 29.10
CA ARG A 110 -4.40 5.30 28.84
C ARG A 110 -5.59 4.57 28.22
N ILE A 111 -6.78 5.16 28.19
CA ILE A 111 -7.93 4.60 27.48
C ILE A 111 -7.75 4.86 25.98
N THR A 112 -7.74 6.14 25.57
CA THR A 112 -7.65 6.50 24.15
C THR A 112 -6.33 6.07 23.52
N PHE A 113 -5.20 6.21 24.23
CA PHE A 113 -3.87 6.00 23.66
C PHE A 113 -3.19 4.69 24.12
N GLY A 114 -3.95 3.83 24.82
CA GLY A 114 -3.44 2.58 25.40
C GLY A 114 -2.48 2.79 26.57
N LYS A 115 -2.08 1.69 27.22
CA LYS A 115 -1.19 1.71 28.40
C LYS A 115 0.07 2.56 28.19
N GLU A 116 0.67 2.43 27.01
CA GLU A 116 1.93 3.11 26.67
C GLU A 116 1.74 4.51 26.08
N GLY A 117 0.54 4.94 25.69
CA GLY A 117 0.28 6.31 25.29
C GLY A 117 1.03 6.81 24.05
N THR A 118 1.75 5.96 23.32
CA THR A 118 2.53 6.33 22.12
C THR A 118 1.58 6.73 20.99
N PHE A 119 1.81 7.91 20.43
CA PHE A 119 0.95 8.52 19.42
C PHE A 119 1.80 9.14 18.30
N PHE A 120 1.63 8.67 17.06
CA PHE A 120 2.24 9.30 15.88
C PHE A 120 1.28 10.33 15.28
N ARG A 121 1.68 11.60 15.23
CA ARG A 121 0.90 12.73 14.70
C ARG A 121 0.91 12.74 13.19
N LEU A 122 -0.27 12.66 12.55
CA LEU A 122 -0.37 12.81 11.09
C LEU A 122 -0.42 14.28 10.70
N PHE A 123 0.50 14.67 9.81
CA PHE A 123 0.53 15.96 9.13
C PHE A 123 0.07 15.77 7.68
N LYS A 124 -1.00 16.47 7.28
CA LYS A 124 -1.53 16.40 5.92
C LYS A 124 -0.52 17.03 4.95
N ASN A 125 -0.26 16.37 3.82
CA ASN A 125 0.71 16.84 2.82
C ASN A 125 2.11 17.15 3.43
N GLY A 126 2.47 16.47 4.53
CA GLY A 126 3.70 16.70 5.29
C GLY A 126 3.79 18.00 6.10
N ARG A 127 2.76 18.87 6.07
CA ARG A 127 2.82 20.23 6.65
C ARG A 127 1.70 20.55 7.63
N ASP A 128 0.44 20.24 7.32
CA ASP A 128 -0.68 20.70 8.14
C ASP A 128 -0.88 19.76 9.34
N GLN A 129 -0.55 20.21 10.56
CA GLN A 129 -0.75 19.42 11.77
C GLN A 129 -2.24 19.11 11.99
N THR A 130 -2.59 17.83 12.16
CA THR A 130 -3.99 17.41 12.36
C THR A 130 -4.26 16.81 13.74
N SER A 131 -5.54 16.70 14.12
CA SER A 131 -5.95 15.92 15.29
C SER A 131 -5.71 14.41 15.14
N TYR A 132 -5.55 13.91 13.91
CA TYR A 132 -5.41 12.49 13.60
C TYR A 132 -4.01 11.95 13.93
N GLY A 133 -3.95 10.64 14.12
CA GLY A 133 -2.72 9.93 14.43
C GLY A 133 -2.85 8.43 14.35
N ILE A 134 -1.74 7.75 14.64
CA ILE A 134 -1.64 6.29 14.77
C ILE A 134 -1.27 5.97 16.22
N HIS A 135 -2.03 5.11 16.89
CA HIS A 135 -1.80 4.74 18.28
C HIS A 135 -2.44 3.40 18.66
N ALA A 136 -2.06 2.87 19.83
CA ALA A 136 -2.79 1.80 20.50
C ALA A 136 -4.01 2.37 21.26
N HIS A 137 -4.88 1.48 21.76
CA HIS A 137 -6.06 1.81 22.56
C HIS A 137 -6.23 0.77 23.67
N ALA A 138 -6.80 1.11 24.84
CA ALA A 138 -6.96 0.15 25.94
C ALA A 138 -7.78 -1.09 25.53
N TYR A 139 -8.82 -0.89 24.73
CA TYR A 139 -9.64 -1.96 24.15
C TYR A 139 -9.17 -2.39 22.76
N GLY A 140 -7.92 -2.07 22.39
CA GLY A 140 -7.36 -2.26 21.04
C GLY A 140 -7.52 -3.69 20.52
N ALA A 141 -7.23 -4.71 21.32
CA ALA A 141 -7.43 -6.11 20.95
C ALA A 141 -8.86 -6.39 20.45
N LYS A 142 -9.89 -5.95 21.19
CA LYS A 142 -11.30 -6.07 20.77
C LYS A 142 -11.69 -5.13 19.61
N MET A 143 -10.98 -4.01 19.44
CA MET A 143 -11.18 -3.17 18.26
C MET A 143 -10.67 -3.83 16.98
N LEU A 144 -9.65 -4.69 17.09
CA LEU A 144 -8.96 -5.34 15.98
C LEU A 144 -9.47 -6.77 15.69
N SER A 145 -10.06 -7.45 16.67
CA SER A 145 -10.61 -8.82 16.54
C SER A 145 -12.02 -8.87 15.96
N ASP A 146 -12.83 -7.83 16.18
CA ASP A 146 -14.22 -7.82 15.72
C ASP A 146 -14.30 -7.61 14.19
N GLU A 147 -15.36 -8.13 13.57
CA GLU A 147 -15.59 -8.04 12.12
C GLU A 147 -15.66 -6.58 11.64
N VAL A 148 -16.48 -5.76 12.31
CA VAL A 148 -16.67 -4.33 11.99
C VAL A 148 -15.72 -3.48 12.83
N ARG A 149 -14.69 -2.90 12.19
CA ARG A 149 -13.61 -2.16 12.86
C ARG A 149 -13.68 -0.63 12.72
N PHE A 150 -14.85 -0.09 12.33
CA PHE A 150 -15.17 1.34 12.37
C PHE A 150 -15.49 1.78 13.81
N LYS A 151 -14.44 2.04 14.59
CA LYS A 151 -14.53 2.15 16.06
C LYS A 151 -13.77 3.34 16.65
N SER A 152 -12.84 3.97 15.93
CA SER A 152 -12.10 5.13 16.43
C SER A 152 -12.91 6.42 16.29
N MET A 153 -12.38 7.53 16.82
CA MET A 153 -12.90 8.88 16.63
C MET A 153 -12.23 9.63 15.45
N GLY A 154 -11.62 8.89 14.51
CA GLY A 154 -10.95 9.37 13.29
C GLY A 154 -9.50 8.90 13.13
N CYS A 155 -8.81 8.57 14.23
CA CYS A 155 -7.44 8.02 14.22
C CYS A 155 -7.35 6.59 13.66
N ILE A 156 -6.14 6.15 13.35
CA ILE A 156 -5.84 4.75 13.00
C ILE A 156 -5.42 4.03 14.28
N ILE A 157 -6.17 3.01 14.69
CA ILE A 157 -5.81 2.16 15.83
C ILE A 157 -5.09 0.92 15.33
N VAL A 158 -3.92 0.63 15.93
CA VAL A 158 -3.09 -0.54 15.67
C VAL A 158 -2.90 -1.36 16.95
N SER A 159 -2.33 -2.56 16.84
CA SER A 159 -1.88 -3.33 18.01
C SER A 159 -0.59 -2.74 18.58
N SER A 160 -0.21 -3.13 19.80
CA SER A 160 1.02 -2.65 20.44
C SER A 160 2.28 -3.12 19.69
N GLU A 161 2.24 -4.34 19.15
CA GLU A 161 3.31 -4.97 18.40
C GLU A 161 3.54 -4.24 17.07
N ILE A 162 2.45 -3.94 16.34
CA ILE A 162 2.49 -3.12 15.13
C ILE A 162 2.99 -1.70 15.46
N LEU A 163 2.57 -1.10 16.57
CA LEU A 163 3.03 0.23 16.97
C LEU A 163 4.55 0.26 17.22
N SER A 164 5.12 -0.80 17.79
CA SER A 164 6.57 -0.97 17.93
C SER A 164 7.29 -1.12 16.58
N VAL A 165 6.72 -1.87 15.62
CA VAL A 165 7.28 -1.96 14.25
C VAL A 165 7.26 -0.60 13.55
N LEU A 166 6.15 0.16 13.69
CA LEU A 166 6.05 1.52 13.16
C LEU A 166 7.03 2.49 13.87
N GLU A 167 7.33 2.28 15.15
CA GLU A 167 8.32 3.08 15.89
C GLU A 167 9.77 2.83 15.41
N ILE A 168 10.11 1.58 15.08
CA ILE A 168 11.38 1.23 14.43
C ILE A 168 11.45 1.85 13.02
N THR A 169 10.39 1.71 12.24
CA THR A 169 10.31 2.27 10.88
C THR A 169 10.47 3.80 10.89
N PHE A 170 9.77 4.48 11.79
CA PHE A 170 9.87 5.93 12.00
C PHE A 170 11.31 6.36 12.33
N ALA A 171 12.06 5.57 13.10
CA ALA A 171 13.46 5.85 13.42
C ALA A 171 14.40 5.60 12.24
N LEU A 172 14.18 4.56 11.44
CA LEU A 172 14.96 4.27 10.22
C LEU A 172 14.74 5.31 9.11
N ASN A 173 13.53 5.88 9.05
CA ASN A 173 13.15 6.95 8.13
C ASN A 173 13.43 8.36 8.69
N ASP A 174 14.51 8.54 9.46
CA ASP A 174 14.98 9.83 9.97
C ASP A 174 13.94 10.66 10.76
N GLY A 175 12.97 9.98 11.39
CA GLY A 175 11.87 10.62 12.12
C GLY A 175 10.61 10.91 11.29
N GLN A 176 10.43 10.28 10.13
CA GLN A 176 9.26 10.47 9.26
C GLN A 176 8.69 9.13 8.75
N LEU A 177 7.45 8.81 9.09
CA LEU A 177 6.72 7.69 8.48
C LEU A 177 5.77 8.23 7.38
N PRO A 178 5.96 7.90 6.09
CA PRO A 178 4.95 8.18 5.07
C PRO A 178 3.71 7.31 5.29
N VAL A 179 2.53 7.93 5.30
CA VAL A 179 1.25 7.25 5.54
C VAL A 179 0.26 7.59 4.44
N PHE A 180 -0.41 6.57 3.91
CA PHE A 180 -1.47 6.71 2.91
C PHE A 180 -2.75 6.06 3.43
N THR A 181 -3.86 6.81 3.45
CA THR A 181 -5.19 6.26 3.75
C THR A 181 -6.03 6.26 2.49
N VAL A 182 -6.64 5.13 2.15
CA VAL A 182 -7.43 4.94 0.93
C VAL A 182 -8.77 4.27 1.24
N TYR A 183 -9.79 4.46 0.41
CA TYR A 183 -11.07 3.76 0.52
C TYR A 183 -11.13 2.63 -0.52
N GLY A 184 -10.61 1.45 -0.17
CA GLY A 184 -10.46 0.33 -1.09
C GLY A 184 -9.20 0.48 -1.95
N LEU A 185 -8.35 -0.55 -1.94
CA LEU A 185 -7.29 -0.69 -2.94
C LEU A 185 -7.92 -1.09 -4.29
N SER A 186 -7.55 -0.38 -5.37
CA SER A 186 -7.99 -0.70 -6.74
C SER A 186 -7.09 -1.70 -7.47
N ASN A 187 -5.84 -1.79 -7.02
CA ASN A 187 -4.77 -2.63 -7.54
C ASN A 187 -4.17 -3.43 -6.37
N ASP A 188 -3.21 -4.31 -6.63
CA ASP A 188 -2.39 -4.90 -5.56
C ASP A 188 -1.62 -3.82 -4.77
N ILE A 189 -1.26 -4.15 -3.53
CA ILE A 189 -0.61 -3.23 -2.60
C ILE A 189 0.80 -2.78 -3.05
N VAL A 190 1.51 -3.59 -3.84
CA VAL A 190 2.89 -3.32 -4.29
C VAL A 190 2.89 -2.39 -5.51
N THR A 191 1.92 -2.52 -6.40
CA THR A 191 1.65 -1.53 -7.45
C THR A 191 1.14 -0.22 -6.85
N TYR A 192 0.24 -0.29 -5.87
CA TYR A 192 -0.25 0.90 -5.17
C TYR A 192 0.87 1.66 -4.47
N SER A 193 1.74 0.97 -3.71
CA SER A 193 2.83 1.62 -2.97
C SER A 193 3.82 2.34 -3.89
N LYS A 194 4.21 1.71 -5.00
CA LYS A 194 5.12 2.31 -6.01
C LYS A 194 4.52 3.57 -6.64
N ASN A 195 3.23 3.55 -6.99
CA ASN A 195 2.52 4.72 -7.51
C ASN A 195 2.41 5.85 -6.47
N MET A 196 2.25 5.52 -5.19
CA MET A 196 2.22 6.52 -4.12
C MET A 196 3.61 7.09 -3.81
N GLN A 197 4.67 6.27 -3.90
CA GLN A 197 6.06 6.72 -3.73
C GLN A 197 6.47 7.72 -4.82
N SER A 198 6.21 7.43 -6.11
CA SER A 198 6.50 8.38 -7.19
C SER A 198 5.73 9.70 -7.04
N MET A 199 4.44 9.64 -6.67
CA MET A 199 3.66 10.84 -6.35
C MET A 199 4.21 11.62 -5.15
N SER A 200 4.73 10.97 -4.11
CA SER A 200 5.38 11.67 -2.99
C SER A 200 6.67 12.37 -3.40
N LEU A 201 7.48 11.73 -4.26
CA LEU A 201 8.73 12.29 -4.78
C LEU A 201 8.49 13.54 -5.64
N GLU A 202 7.52 13.51 -6.55
CA GLU A 202 7.14 14.70 -7.32
C GLU A 202 6.67 15.86 -6.42
N ASN A 203 5.92 15.55 -5.36
CA ASN A 203 5.46 16.57 -4.43
C ASN A 203 6.56 17.09 -3.49
N SER A 204 7.66 16.35 -3.28
CA SER A 204 8.86 16.84 -2.57
C SER A 204 9.85 17.59 -3.45
N ILE A 205 9.77 17.45 -4.78
CA ILE A 205 10.67 18.14 -5.73
C ILE A 205 10.09 19.52 -6.16
N ARG A 206 8.79 19.73 -5.99
CA ARG A 206 8.09 20.97 -6.39
C ARG A 206 8.05 22.08 -5.31
N TYR A 207 8.64 21.86 -4.12
CA TYR A 207 8.59 22.80 -2.97
C TYR A 207 9.87 22.80 -2.16
#